data_AF-A0A9J6H3D9-F1
#
_entry.id   AF-A0A9J6H3D9-F1
#
_cell.length_a   1.000
_cell.length_b   1.000
_cell.length_c   1.000
_cell.angle_alpha   90.00
_cell.angle_beta   90.00
_cell.angle_gamma   90.00
#
_symmetry.space_group_name_H-M   'P 1'
#
loop_
_entity.id
_entity.type
_entity.pdbx_description
1 polymer ?
#
loop_
_entity_poly.entity_id
_entity_poly.type
_entity_poly.pdbx_seq_one_letter_code
_entity_poly.pdbx_strand_id
1 'polypeptide(L)'
;MWTKRVRTLAQKNEVPLPVLNTIKETSLSGKQLRERMVAAEMRRWADLAVAKPSLRLYPSQKHVLSQEHFYDNLPVSSTLFEARAGVFRTRMLRRKWDDAEEVMCAVCGVEEETAEHMGCVANN
;
A
#
# COMPACT_ATOMS: atom_id res chain seq x y z
N MET A 1 15.26 -18.93 -16.91
CA MET A 1 16.39 -19.01 -15.94
C MET A 1 16.27 -17.90 -14.90
N TRP A 2 15.84 -18.23 -13.69
CA TRP A 2 15.70 -17.29 -12.58
C TRP A 2 17.03 -16.64 -12.15
N THR A 3 18.15 -17.36 -12.32
CA THR A 3 19.52 -16.89 -12.04
C THR A 3 19.92 -15.65 -12.84
N LYS A 4 19.54 -15.56 -14.13
CA LYS A 4 19.79 -14.36 -14.95
C LYS A 4 19.04 -13.16 -14.38
N ARG A 5 17.77 -13.34 -14.01
CA ARG A 5 16.94 -12.29 -13.40
C ARG A 5 17.50 -11.82 -12.07
N VAL A 6 17.94 -12.74 -11.21
CA VAL A 6 18.60 -12.39 -9.93
C VAL A 6 19.86 -11.57 -10.17
N ARG A 7 20.67 -11.93 -11.18
CA ARG A 7 21.87 -11.17 -11.53
C ARG A 7 21.57 -9.76 -11.99
N THR A 8 20.61 -9.60 -12.87
CA THR A 8 20.14 -8.29 -13.33
C THR A 8 19.62 -7.43 -12.17
N LEU A 9 18.85 -8.00 -11.26
CA LEU A 9 18.31 -7.28 -10.12
C LEU A 9 19.38 -6.87 -9.10
N ALA A 10 20.35 -7.75 -8.81
CA ALA A 10 21.45 -7.43 -7.91
C ALA A 10 22.30 -6.26 -8.47
N GLN A 11 22.62 -6.32 -9.77
CA GLN A 11 23.35 -5.24 -10.46
C GLN A 11 22.55 -3.93 -10.45
N LYS A 12 21.25 -3.99 -10.74
CA LYS A 12 20.37 -2.82 -10.78
C LYS A 12 20.26 -2.11 -9.42
N ASN A 13 20.27 -2.86 -8.33
CA ASN A 13 20.09 -2.33 -6.98
C ASN A 13 21.40 -2.16 -6.20
N GLU A 14 22.56 -2.35 -6.85
CA GLU A 14 23.89 -2.27 -6.20
C GLU A 14 24.01 -3.17 -4.95
N VAL A 15 23.31 -4.30 -4.96
CA VAL A 15 23.33 -5.28 -3.86
C VAL A 15 24.34 -6.37 -4.20
N PRO A 16 25.22 -6.77 -3.26
CA PRO A 16 26.11 -7.90 -3.48
C PRO A 16 25.28 -9.13 -3.87
N LEU A 17 25.69 -9.80 -4.95
CA LEU A 17 25.04 -11.02 -5.41
C LEU A 17 25.03 -12.02 -4.25
N PRO A 18 23.86 -12.48 -3.78
CA PRO A 18 23.85 -13.65 -2.93
C PRO A 18 24.43 -14.78 -3.77
N VAL A 19 25.51 -15.40 -3.29
CA VAL A 19 25.94 -16.69 -3.80
C VAL A 19 24.69 -17.58 -3.70
N LEU A 20 24.30 -18.20 -4.82
CA LEU A 20 22.95 -18.72 -5.08
C LEU A 20 22.40 -19.71 -4.02
N ASN A 21 23.21 -20.11 -3.04
CA ASN A 21 22.88 -21.08 -2.00
C ASN A 21 23.06 -20.57 -0.54
N THR A 22 23.45 -19.31 -0.31
CA THR A 22 23.79 -18.84 1.04
C THR A 22 23.32 -17.40 1.27
N ILE A 23 22.02 -17.24 1.57
CA ILE A 23 21.48 -16.00 2.17
C ILE A 23 22.24 -15.64 3.47
N LYS A 24 22.88 -16.63 4.11
CA LYS A 24 23.72 -16.47 5.30
C LYS A 24 25.09 -15.81 5.07
N GLU A 25 25.56 -15.69 3.83
CA GLU A 25 26.91 -15.15 3.53
C GLU A 25 26.91 -13.70 3.05
N THR A 26 25.74 -13.14 2.72
CA THR A 26 25.63 -11.68 2.67
C THR A 26 25.73 -11.17 4.11
N SER A 27 26.84 -10.51 4.44
CA SER A 27 27.12 -9.87 5.73
C SER A 27 26.13 -8.77 6.15
N LEU A 28 25.00 -8.66 5.45
CA LEU A 28 23.98 -7.64 5.62
C LEU A 28 22.70 -8.28 6.14
N SER A 29 22.19 -7.75 7.24
CA SER A 29 20.83 -8.01 7.72
C SER A 29 19.80 -7.67 6.64
N GLY A 30 18.67 -8.38 6.62
CA GLY A 30 17.56 -8.10 5.69
C GLY A 30 17.07 -6.64 5.75
N LYS A 31 17.22 -5.96 6.90
CA LYS A 31 16.95 -4.52 7.02
C LYS A 31 17.95 -3.68 6.21
N GLN A 32 19.24 -3.96 6.34
CA GLN A 32 20.31 -3.27 5.62
C GLN A 32 20.21 -3.48 4.11
N LEU A 33 19.80 -4.68 3.68
CA LEU A 33 19.53 -4.96 2.27
C LEU A 33 18.40 -4.08 1.73
N ARG A 34 17.28 -3.97 2.46
CA ARG A 34 16.15 -3.10 2.07
C ARG A 34 16.56 -1.64 2.02
N GLU A 35 17.29 -1.14 3.01
CA GLU A 35 17.79 0.24 3.03
C GLU A 35 18.66 0.55 1.80
N ARG A 36 19.56 -0.35 1.42
CA ARG A 36 20.38 -0.21 0.20
C ARG A 36 19.55 -0.21 -1.07
N MET A 37 18.58 -1.12 -1.18
CA MET A 37 17.67 -1.17 -2.33
C MET A 37 16.89 0.13 -2.48
N VAL A 38 16.34 0.67 -1.37
CA VAL A 38 15.61 1.93 -1.37
C VAL A 38 16.51 3.09 -1.78
N ALA A 39 17.73 3.16 -1.24
CA ALA A 39 18.69 4.21 -1.60
C ALA A 39 19.12 4.16 -3.08
N ALA A 40 19.39 2.97 -3.61
CA ALA A 40 19.74 2.78 -5.02
C ALA A 40 18.58 3.16 -5.95
N GLU A 41 17.36 2.73 -5.62
CA GLU A 41 16.16 3.08 -6.38
C GLU A 41 15.90 4.60 -6.34
N MET A 42 16.06 5.23 -5.18
CA MET A 42 15.85 6.67 -5.00
C MET A 42 16.83 7.51 -5.82
N ARG A 43 18.12 7.14 -5.83
CA ARG A 43 19.13 7.80 -6.68
C ARG A 43 18.79 7.66 -8.16
N ARG A 44 18.54 6.42 -8.63
CA ARG A 44 18.23 6.17 -10.04
C ARG A 44 16.98 6.94 -10.47
N TRP A 45 15.97 6.98 -9.63
CA TRP A 45 14.76 7.75 -9.89
C TRP A 45 15.04 9.26 -9.98
N ALA A 46 15.82 9.81 -9.04
CA ALA A 46 16.17 11.23 -9.04
C ALA A 46 16.94 11.61 -10.30
N ASP A 47 17.92 10.81 -10.72
CA ASP A 47 18.68 11.03 -11.95
C ASP A 47 17.77 11.06 -13.19
N LEU A 48 16.85 10.09 -13.29
CA LEU A 48 15.88 10.01 -14.39
C LEU A 48 14.83 11.15 -14.34
N ALA A 49 14.47 11.62 -13.15
CA ALA A 49 13.55 12.73 -12.97
C ALA A 49 14.21 14.07 -13.37
N VAL A 50 15.47 14.29 -12.99
CA VAL A 50 16.24 15.49 -13.37
C VAL A 50 16.48 15.54 -14.88
N ALA A 51 16.66 14.39 -15.53
CA ALA A 51 16.77 14.32 -16.99
C ALA A 51 15.52 14.82 -17.74
N LYS A 52 14.36 14.93 -17.06
CA LYS A 52 13.11 15.44 -17.64
C LYS A 52 12.89 16.89 -17.19
N PRO A 53 12.96 17.88 -18.11
CA PRO A 53 12.80 19.30 -17.75
C PRO A 53 11.49 19.61 -17.03
N SER A 54 10.39 18.95 -17.42
CA SER A 54 9.06 19.12 -16.82
C SER A 54 8.98 18.65 -15.37
N LEU A 55 9.90 17.80 -14.92
CA LEU A 55 9.89 17.25 -13.57
C LEU A 55 10.91 17.90 -12.65
N ARG A 56 11.69 18.90 -13.06
CA ARG A 56 12.81 19.48 -12.27
C ARG A 56 12.47 19.83 -10.81
N LEU A 57 11.27 20.35 -10.54
CA LEU A 57 10.85 20.73 -9.19
C LEU A 57 10.42 19.52 -8.33
N TYR A 58 10.01 18.44 -8.95
CA TYR A 58 9.49 17.25 -8.27
C TYR A 58 10.57 16.50 -7.45
N PRO A 59 11.75 16.13 -7.99
CA PRO A 59 12.79 15.46 -7.22
C PRO A 59 13.41 16.36 -6.16
N SER A 60 13.34 17.70 -6.29
CA SER A 60 13.81 18.60 -5.24
C SER A 60 12.93 18.58 -3.99
N GLN A 61 11.64 18.25 -4.13
CA GLN A 61 10.68 18.26 -3.02
C GLN A 61 10.27 16.86 -2.55
N LYS A 62 10.43 15.83 -3.38
CA LYS A 62 10.07 14.45 -3.02
C LYS A 62 11.22 13.75 -2.29
N HIS A 63 11.13 13.71 -0.96
CA HIS A 63 12.14 13.09 -0.09
C HIS A 63 11.99 11.58 0.09
N VAL A 64 10.82 11.00 -0.22
CA VAL A 64 10.56 9.56 -0.08
C VAL A 64 9.83 9.04 -1.31
N LEU A 65 10.31 7.92 -1.86
CA LEU A 65 9.60 7.15 -2.88
C LEU A 65 8.53 6.27 -2.22
N SER A 66 7.43 6.89 -1.81
CA SER A 66 6.23 6.20 -1.36
C SER A 66 5.03 6.65 -2.20
N GLN A 67 3.98 5.83 -2.14
CA GLN A 67 2.67 6.23 -2.63
C GLN A 67 2.22 7.43 -1.79
N GLU A 68 2.09 8.59 -2.44
CA GLU A 68 1.52 9.78 -1.82
C GLU A 68 0.00 9.67 -1.88
N HIS A 69 -0.67 9.95 -0.75
CA HIS A 69 -2.11 10.11 -0.72
C HIS A 69 -2.43 11.52 -1.26
N PHE A 70 -2.47 11.65 -2.59
CA PHE A 70 -2.75 12.93 -3.29
C PHE A 70 -4.14 13.49 -3.00
N TYR A 71 -5.06 12.62 -2.59
CA TYR A 71 -6.36 12.99 -2.07
C TYR A 71 -6.37 12.64 -0.58
N ASP A 72 -7.08 13.44 0.22
CA ASP A 72 -7.58 13.01 1.53
C ASP A 72 -8.48 11.80 1.31
N ASN A 73 -7.89 10.64 1.04
CA ASN A 73 -8.49 9.31 1.11
C ASN A 73 -8.64 8.94 2.58
N LEU A 74 -9.07 9.91 3.39
CA LEU A 74 -9.53 9.67 4.74
C LEU A 74 -10.56 8.54 4.64
N PRO A 75 -10.64 7.66 5.65
CA PRO A 75 -11.64 6.61 5.67
C PRO A 75 -13.04 7.12 5.32
N VAL A 76 -13.37 8.35 5.73
CA VAL A 76 -14.61 9.05 5.40
C VAL A 76 -14.82 9.25 3.89
N SER A 77 -13.83 9.68 3.11
CA SER A 77 -14.02 9.92 1.68
C SER A 77 -14.14 8.62 0.89
N SER A 78 -13.41 7.57 1.29
CA SER A 78 -13.58 6.22 0.76
C SER A 78 -14.98 5.68 1.07
N THR A 79 -15.42 5.79 2.32
CA THR A 79 -16.77 5.41 2.76
C THR A 79 -17.86 6.17 2.01
N LEU A 80 -17.72 7.49 1.85
CA LEU A 80 -18.67 8.32 1.09
C LEU A 80 -18.71 7.95 -0.39
N PHE A 81 -17.57 7.62 -0.99
CA PHE A 81 -17.52 7.14 -2.36
C PHE A 81 -18.28 5.81 -2.50
N GLU A 82 -18.01 4.84 -1.62
CA GLU A 82 -18.70 3.55 -1.64
C GLU A 82 -20.22 3.71 -1.42
N ALA A 83 -20.62 4.61 -0.52
CA ALA A 83 -22.01 4.97 -0.28
C ALA A 83 -22.69 5.55 -1.52
N ARG A 84 -22.05 6.53 -2.18
CA ARG A 84 -22.58 7.13 -3.41
C ARG A 84 -22.64 6.15 -4.57
N ALA A 85 -21.69 5.25 -4.66
CA ALA A 85 -21.65 4.21 -5.70
C ALA A 85 -22.59 3.04 -5.39
N GLY A 86 -23.28 3.02 -4.23
CA GLY A 86 -24.16 1.93 -3.83
C GLY A 86 -23.43 0.61 -3.52
N VAL A 87 -22.11 0.67 -3.31
CA VAL A 87 -21.23 -0.48 -3.02
C VAL A 87 -20.73 -0.46 -1.58
N PHE A 88 -21.39 0.32 -0.71
CA PHE A 88 -21.02 0.45 0.68
C PHE A 88 -21.07 -0.90 1.39
N ARG A 89 -19.93 -1.29 1.96
CA ARG A 89 -19.67 -2.64 2.47
C ARG A 89 -20.31 -2.90 3.84
N THR A 90 -21.62 -2.72 3.94
CA THR A 90 -22.40 -3.07 5.13
C THR A 90 -22.38 -4.58 5.36
N ARG A 91 -22.56 -5.02 6.61
CA ARG A 91 -22.73 -6.45 6.93
C ARG A 91 -23.89 -7.08 6.16
N MET A 92 -24.99 -6.35 5.97
CA MET A 92 -26.10 -6.79 5.10
C MET A 92 -25.68 -6.98 3.64
N LEU A 93 -24.79 -6.14 3.11
CA LEU A 93 -24.25 -6.34 1.77
C LEU A 93 -23.36 -7.58 1.71
N ARG A 94 -22.52 -7.81 2.72
CA ARG A 94 -21.62 -8.98 2.80
C ARG A 94 -22.37 -10.29 2.91
N ARG A 95 -23.50 -10.33 3.62
CA ARG A 95 -24.35 -11.52 3.71
C ARG A 95 -24.81 -12.09 2.38
N LYS A 96 -24.83 -11.28 1.31
CA LYS A 96 -25.11 -11.79 -0.05
C LYS A 96 -24.06 -12.76 -0.58
N TRP A 97 -22.83 -12.71 -0.05
CA TRP A 97 -21.71 -13.55 -0.48
C TRP A 97 -21.18 -14.48 0.63
N ASP A 98 -21.49 -14.19 1.89
CA ASP A 98 -21.15 -15.03 3.03
C ASP A 98 -22.34 -15.14 3.99
N ASP A 99 -23.05 -16.28 3.93
CA ASP A 99 -24.24 -16.53 4.76
C ASP A 99 -23.93 -16.59 6.27
N ALA A 100 -22.67 -16.78 6.65
CA ALA A 100 -22.23 -16.81 8.04
C ALA A 100 -21.98 -15.41 8.63
N GLU A 101 -22.02 -14.36 7.81
CA GLU A 101 -21.77 -13.00 8.27
C GLU A 101 -22.88 -12.52 9.21
N GLU A 102 -22.48 -12.08 10.41
CA GLU A 102 -23.38 -11.46 11.38
C GLU A 102 -23.90 -10.13 10.86
N VAL A 103 -25.23 -9.99 10.77
CA VAL A 103 -25.90 -8.81 10.20
C VAL A 103 -26.13 -7.68 11.19
N MET A 104 -25.99 -7.93 12.50
CA MET A 104 -26.26 -6.91 13.51
C MET A 104 -25.27 -5.75 13.40
N CYS A 105 -25.75 -4.54 13.57
CA CYS A 105 -24.91 -3.35 13.61
C CYS A 105 -23.89 -3.47 14.74
N ALA A 106 -22.61 -3.33 14.40
CA ALA A 106 -21.53 -3.42 15.37
C ALA A 106 -21.54 -2.26 16.40
N VAL A 107 -22.28 -1.18 16.13
CA VAL A 107 -22.31 0.03 16.98
C VAL A 107 -23.48 -0.01 17.98
N CYS A 108 -24.72 -0.19 17.51
CA CYS A 108 -25.88 -0.24 18.41
C CYS A 108 -26.19 -1.66 18.90
N GLY A 109 -25.88 -2.70 18.13
CA GLY A 109 -26.23 -4.09 18.44
C GLY A 109 -27.73 -4.40 18.46
N VAL A 110 -28.60 -3.43 18.12
CA VAL A 110 -30.06 -3.57 18.20
C VAL A 110 -30.69 -3.91 16.86
N GLU A 111 -30.19 -3.32 15.77
CA GLU A 111 -30.76 -3.46 14.43
C GLU A 111 -29.72 -4.00 13.43
N GLU A 112 -30.20 -4.49 12.29
CA GLU A 112 -29.36 -4.97 11.18
C GLU A 112 -28.59 -3.80 10.54
N GLU A 113 -27.30 -4.01 10.23
CA GLU A 113 -26.42 -3.01 9.66
C GLU A 113 -26.78 -2.71 8.19
N THR A 114 -27.57 -1.66 8.00
CA THR A 114 -27.93 -1.10 6.69
C THR A 114 -27.15 0.18 6.40
N ALA A 115 -27.35 0.78 5.21
CA ALA A 115 -26.69 2.05 4.86
C ALA A 115 -27.06 3.22 5.79
N GLU A 116 -28.24 3.17 6.43
CA GLU A 116 -28.71 4.16 7.40
C GLU A 116 -27.88 4.15 8.69
N HIS A 117 -27.20 3.03 8.99
CA HIS A 117 -26.35 2.87 10.16
C HIS A 117 -24.98 3.54 10.03
N MET A 118 -24.69 4.23 8.92
CA MET A 118 -23.43 4.98 8.74
C MET A 118 -23.22 6.07 9.80
N GLY A 119 -24.31 6.64 10.33
CA GLY A 119 -24.31 7.62 11.42
C GLY A 119 -24.77 7.04 12.76
N CYS A 120 -24.77 5.73 12.93
CA CYS A 120 -25.27 5.08 14.13
C CYS A 120 -24.49 5.56 15.37
N VAL A 121 -25.23 5.87 16.44
CA VAL A 121 -24.67 6.24 17.73
C VAL A 121 -24.98 5.11 18.71
N ALA A 122 -24.00 4.72 19.53
CA ALA A 122 -24.20 3.70 20.54
C ALA A 122 -25.30 4.14 21.52
N ASN A 123 -26.28 3.26 21.75
CA ASN A 123 -27.23 3.44 22.85
C ASN A 123 -26.49 3.06 24.14
N ASN A 124 -26.13 4.06 24.96
CA ASN A 124 -25.73 3.85 26.35
C ASN A 124 -26.95 3.54 27.22
#